data_AF-A0A2V9LBA0-F1
#
_entry.id   AF-A0A2V9LBA0-F1
#
_cell.length_a   1.000
_cell.length_b   1.000
_cell.length_c   1.000
_cell.angle_alpha   90.00
_cell.angle_beta   90.00
_cell.angle_gamma   90.00
#
_symmetry.space_group_name_H-M   'P 1'
#
loop_
_entity.id
_entity.type
_entity.pdbx_description
1 polymer ?
#
loop_
_entity_poly.entity_id
_entity_poly.type
_entity_poly.pdbx_seq_one_letter_code
_entity_poly.pdbx_strand_id
1 'polypeptide(L)'
;MSKISRRQLIRTGFAAAVGVSGLGVAAKLAARFGLVPPDAGALYGAGETLTYAAQRVLTRHSLAREFDRSQISKDPFANPVDPLGEEFHRLQEGGFADWRLAVDGLVSRPGSFSLAQLKSFPIRSQTTLIACEEGWSYIAKWSGVPLSHILDLAGTLPQARYVVYRSFQADWWDSIDMADAMHPQTLLTMGMNGSELPVAFGGPLRMRVPRQLGYKSVKYITRLTLTDSLKRFGKGLGSAAPEGGYAWYAGI
;
A
#
# COMPACT_ATOMS: atom_id res chain seq x y z
N MET A 1 12.18 -44.41 8.22
CA MET A 1 11.00 -43.81 7.58
C MET A 1 9.76 -44.18 8.40
N SER A 2 9.18 -43.23 9.13
CA SER A 2 8.03 -43.49 10.02
C SER A 2 6.77 -43.79 9.19
N LYS A 3 6.16 -44.96 9.40
CA LYS A 3 4.92 -45.37 8.72
C LYS A 3 3.73 -44.64 9.37
N ILE A 4 3.22 -43.59 8.72
CA ILE A 4 2.00 -42.89 9.16
C ILE A 4 0.82 -43.87 9.13
N SER A 5 0.14 -44.04 10.27
CA SER A 5 -0.99 -44.98 10.35
C SER A 5 -2.23 -44.43 9.65
N ARG A 6 -3.07 -45.33 9.10
CA ARG A 6 -4.35 -44.98 8.44
C ARG A 6 -5.26 -44.14 9.35
N ARG A 7 -5.22 -44.35 10.67
CA ARG A 7 -5.94 -43.55 11.68
C ARG A 7 -5.37 -42.15 11.86
N GLN A 8 -4.04 -41.97 11.78
CA GLN A 8 -3.43 -40.65 11.75
C GLN A 8 -3.80 -39.91 10.48
N LEU A 9 -3.80 -40.57 9.31
CA LEU A 9 -4.20 -39.96 8.03
C LEU A 9 -5.68 -39.53 8.03
N ILE A 10 -6.57 -40.34 8.62
CA ILE A 10 -8.00 -39.99 8.74
C ILE A 10 -8.20 -38.86 9.76
N ARG A 11 -7.55 -38.88 10.92
CA ARG A 11 -7.67 -37.79 11.91
C ARG A 11 -7.09 -36.47 11.41
N THR A 12 -5.92 -36.51 10.77
CA THR A 12 -5.33 -35.32 10.14
C THR A 12 -6.14 -34.87 8.93
N GLY A 13 -6.62 -35.80 8.10
CA GLY A 13 -7.49 -35.50 6.96
C GLY A 13 -8.84 -34.92 7.35
N PHE A 14 -9.46 -35.38 8.44
CA PHE A 14 -10.74 -34.86 8.94
C PHE A 14 -10.57 -33.50 9.63
N ALA A 15 -9.53 -33.33 10.44
CA ALA A 15 -9.19 -32.03 11.03
C ALA A 15 -8.82 -30.99 9.96
N ALA A 16 -8.06 -31.41 8.93
CA ALA A 16 -7.74 -30.57 7.77
C ALA A 16 -9.00 -30.26 6.94
N ALA A 17 -9.89 -31.24 6.72
CA ALA A 17 -11.14 -31.02 6.00
C ALA A 17 -12.07 -30.07 6.76
N VAL A 18 -12.22 -30.20 8.08
CA VAL A 18 -13.00 -29.27 8.92
C VAL A 18 -12.38 -27.87 8.93
N GLY A 19 -11.05 -27.76 9.02
CA GLY A 19 -10.33 -26.49 8.94
C GLY A 19 -10.52 -25.79 7.59
N VAL A 20 -10.32 -26.50 6.48
CA VAL A 20 -10.51 -25.99 5.11
C VAL A 20 -11.98 -25.64 4.84
N SER A 21 -12.92 -26.45 5.34
CA SER A 21 -14.36 -26.16 5.22
C SER A 21 -14.75 -24.89 5.99
N GLY A 22 -14.23 -24.72 7.20
CA GLY A 22 -14.47 -23.53 8.04
C GLY A 22 -13.91 -22.26 7.40
N LEU A 23 -12.68 -22.32 6.88
CA LEU A 23 -12.06 -21.20 6.15
C LEU A 23 -12.86 -20.83 4.90
N GLY A 24 -13.30 -21.81 4.12
CA GLY A 24 -14.12 -21.59 2.94
C GLY A 24 -15.48 -20.96 3.26
N VAL A 25 -16.13 -21.38 4.34
CA VAL A 25 -17.41 -20.79 4.79
C VAL A 25 -17.22 -19.35 5.25
N ALA A 26 -16.19 -19.07 6.04
CA ALA A 26 -15.91 -17.72 6.52
C ALA A 26 -15.54 -16.76 5.37
N ALA A 27 -14.76 -17.22 4.38
CA ALA A 27 -14.45 -16.45 3.17
C ALA A 27 -15.71 -16.18 2.33
N LYS A 28 -16.61 -17.15 2.18
CA LYS A 28 -17.92 -16.94 1.53
C LYS A 28 -18.80 -15.94 2.27
N LEU A 29 -18.76 -15.94 3.62
CA LEU A 29 -19.48 -14.96 4.42
C LEU A 29 -18.89 -13.55 4.22
N ALA A 30 -17.57 -13.41 4.24
CA ALA A 30 -16.90 -12.14 3.92
C ALA A 30 -17.30 -11.61 2.53
N ALA A 31 -17.39 -12.51 1.55
CA ALA A 31 -17.84 -12.15 0.20
C ALA A 31 -19.27 -11.60 0.15
N ARG A 32 -20.18 -12.11 0.97
CA ARG A 32 -21.55 -11.58 1.09
C ARG A 32 -21.58 -10.11 1.57
N PHE A 33 -20.57 -9.69 2.31
CA PHE A 33 -20.41 -8.31 2.78
C PHE A 33 -19.48 -7.46 1.90
N GLY A 34 -19.08 -7.97 0.73
CA GLY A 34 -18.16 -7.26 -0.17
C GLY A 34 -16.73 -7.15 0.34
N LEU A 35 -16.36 -7.92 1.38
CA LEU A 35 -15.03 -7.94 1.98
C LEU A 35 -14.11 -8.93 1.24
N VAL A 36 -13.95 -8.71 -0.07
CA VAL A 36 -13.14 -9.57 -0.95
C VAL A 36 -11.99 -8.76 -1.52
N PRO A 37 -10.73 -9.13 -1.23
CA PRO A 37 -9.59 -8.47 -1.85
C PRO A 37 -9.43 -8.91 -3.33
N PRO A 38 -8.74 -8.13 -4.17
CA PRO A 38 -8.56 -8.42 -5.59
C PRO A 38 -7.83 -9.74 -5.90
N ASP A 39 -6.97 -10.18 -4.98
CA ASP A 39 -6.17 -11.41 -5.03
C ASP A 39 -6.88 -12.63 -4.39
N ALA A 40 -8.16 -12.51 -4.03
CA ALA A 40 -8.95 -13.62 -3.44
C ALA A 40 -9.04 -14.88 -4.32
N GLY A 41 -8.73 -14.77 -5.62
CA GLY A 41 -8.65 -15.90 -6.55
C GLY A 41 -7.26 -16.55 -6.65
N ALA A 42 -6.24 -16.00 -5.99
CA ALA A 42 -4.89 -16.56 -5.97
C ALA A 42 -4.78 -17.77 -5.03
N LEU A 43 -3.61 -18.42 -5.02
CA LEU A 43 -3.36 -19.66 -4.28
C LEU A 43 -3.75 -19.57 -2.78
N TYR A 44 -3.51 -18.42 -2.15
CA TYR A 44 -3.80 -18.16 -0.73
C TYR A 44 -5.10 -17.37 -0.50
N GLY A 45 -5.95 -17.23 -1.53
CA GLY A 45 -7.04 -16.27 -1.56
C GLY A 45 -8.08 -16.38 -0.44
N ALA A 46 -8.34 -17.58 0.10
CA ALA A 46 -9.21 -17.73 1.27
C ALA A 46 -8.59 -17.11 2.54
N GLY A 47 -7.27 -17.29 2.73
CA GLY A 47 -6.53 -16.65 3.82
C GLY A 47 -6.49 -15.14 3.65
N GLU A 48 -6.18 -14.65 2.45
CA GLU A 48 -6.16 -13.21 2.15
C GLU A 48 -7.52 -12.56 2.37
N THR A 49 -8.60 -13.22 1.96
CA THR A 49 -9.97 -12.75 2.19
C THR A 49 -10.27 -12.61 3.68
N LEU A 50 -9.86 -13.58 4.50
CA LEU A 50 -10.10 -13.53 5.94
C LEU A 50 -9.26 -12.46 6.64
N THR A 51 -7.98 -12.34 6.28
CA THR A 51 -7.09 -11.29 6.81
C THR A 51 -7.65 -9.91 6.50
N TYR A 52 -8.01 -9.66 5.23
CA TYR A 52 -8.62 -8.41 4.79
C TYR A 52 -9.94 -8.13 5.52
N ALA A 53 -10.85 -9.10 5.55
CA ALA A 53 -12.15 -8.94 6.20
C ALA A 53 -12.00 -8.66 7.70
N ALA A 54 -11.12 -9.40 8.39
CA ALA A 54 -10.88 -9.21 9.82
C ALA A 54 -10.37 -7.80 10.13
N GLN A 55 -9.40 -7.28 9.38
CA GLN A 55 -8.90 -5.93 9.61
C GLN A 55 -9.92 -4.85 9.23
N ARG A 56 -10.73 -5.06 8.18
CA ARG A 56 -11.82 -4.14 7.83
C ARG A 56 -12.92 -4.08 8.87
N VAL A 57 -13.15 -5.16 9.62
CA VAL A 57 -14.12 -5.18 10.70
C VAL A 57 -13.52 -4.66 12.01
N LEU A 58 -12.32 -5.08 12.36
CA LEU A 58 -11.75 -4.87 13.70
C LEU A 58 -10.89 -3.62 13.82
N THR A 59 -10.19 -3.22 12.75
CA THR A 59 -9.13 -2.20 12.85
C THR A 59 -9.27 -1.06 11.85
N ARG A 60 -10.41 -0.94 11.15
CA ARG A 60 -10.66 0.09 10.11
C ARG A 60 -10.31 1.51 10.53
N HIS A 61 -10.56 1.85 11.78
CA HIS A 61 -10.34 3.19 12.34
C HIS A 61 -9.11 3.26 13.26
N SER A 62 -8.37 2.17 13.42
CA SER A 62 -7.21 2.14 14.29
C SER A 62 -6.05 2.88 13.64
N LEU A 63 -5.39 3.75 14.39
CA LEU A 63 -4.15 4.36 13.96
C LEU A 63 -3.01 3.33 14.03
N ALA A 64 -2.10 3.37 13.07
CA ALA A 64 -0.78 2.80 13.21
C ALA A 64 -0.06 3.44 14.39
N ARG A 65 0.69 2.63 15.14
CA ARG A 65 1.49 3.08 16.27
C ARG A 65 2.48 4.16 15.83
N GLU A 66 2.45 5.28 16.54
CA GLU A 66 3.49 6.30 16.44
C GLU A 66 4.54 6.11 17.53
N PHE A 67 5.78 6.46 17.22
CA PHE A 67 6.95 6.26 18.07
C PHE A 67 7.56 7.58 18.50
N ASP A 68 8.26 7.58 19.63
CA ASP A 68 8.97 8.75 20.11
C ASP A 68 10.17 9.09 19.22
N ARG A 69 10.59 10.36 19.23
CA ARG A 69 11.75 10.84 18.47
C ARG A 69 13.03 10.05 18.79
N SER A 70 13.18 9.61 20.04
CA SER A 70 14.32 8.82 20.51
C SER A 70 14.37 7.41 19.89
N GLN A 71 13.27 6.93 19.32
CA GLN A 71 13.17 5.61 18.69
C GLN A 71 13.40 5.65 17.17
N ILE A 72 13.63 6.84 16.60
CA ILE A 72 14.00 6.95 15.17
C ILE A 72 15.31 6.20 14.94
N SER A 73 15.31 5.33 13.94
CA SER A 73 16.49 4.52 13.59
C SER A 73 17.63 5.44 13.18
N LYS A 74 18.81 5.21 13.77
CA LYS A 74 20.03 5.98 13.47
C LYS A 74 20.42 5.87 11.99
N ASP A 75 20.43 4.64 11.48
CA ASP A 75 20.81 4.31 10.12
C ASP A 75 19.66 3.53 9.45
N PRO A 76 18.60 4.22 8.96
CA PRO A 76 17.47 3.55 8.33
C PRO A 76 17.91 2.83 7.06
N PHE A 77 17.45 1.60 6.87
CA PHE A 77 17.83 0.79 5.72
C PHE A 77 17.20 1.34 4.42
N ALA A 78 18.04 1.83 3.51
CA ALA A 78 17.63 2.19 2.16
C ALA A 78 17.76 0.97 1.25
N ASN A 79 16.66 0.29 0.97
CA ASN A 79 16.66 -0.83 0.04
C ASN A 79 17.11 -0.38 -1.37
N PRO A 80 17.81 -1.24 -2.13
CA PRO A 80 18.31 -0.93 -3.47
C PRO A 80 17.22 -0.35 -4.38
N VAL A 81 17.63 0.56 -5.26
CA VAL A 81 16.77 1.27 -6.20
C VAL A 81 17.36 1.06 -7.57
N ASP A 82 16.57 0.47 -8.49
CA ASP A 82 16.98 0.35 -9.89
C ASP A 82 17.19 1.74 -10.50
N PRO A 83 18.09 1.87 -11.51
CA PRO A 83 18.34 3.15 -12.18
C PRO A 83 17.04 3.82 -12.64
N LEU A 84 16.83 5.07 -12.23
CA LEU A 84 15.60 5.82 -12.48
C LEU A 84 15.54 6.48 -13.87
N GLY A 85 16.57 6.29 -14.69
CA GLY A 85 16.65 6.80 -16.06
C GLY A 85 17.00 8.29 -16.17
N GLU A 86 17.34 8.72 -17.39
CA GLU A 86 17.79 10.09 -17.68
C GLU A 86 16.75 11.16 -17.32
N GLU A 87 15.46 10.86 -17.53
CA GLU A 87 14.39 11.81 -17.23
C GLU A 87 14.33 12.14 -15.73
N PHE A 88 14.47 11.13 -14.85
CA PHE A 88 14.50 11.37 -13.41
C PHE A 88 15.70 12.22 -13.01
N HIS A 89 16.88 11.93 -13.56
CA HIS A 89 18.10 12.69 -13.28
C HIS A 89 17.98 14.15 -13.71
N ARG A 90 17.43 14.41 -14.90
CA ARG A 90 17.12 15.78 -15.36
C ARG A 90 16.16 16.49 -14.41
N LEU A 91 15.10 15.83 -13.97
CA LEU A 91 14.16 16.41 -12.99
C LEU A 91 14.87 16.69 -11.65
N GLN A 92 15.73 15.79 -11.20
CA GLN A 92 16.50 15.93 -9.96
C GLN A 92 17.47 17.12 -10.03
N GLU A 93 18.20 17.28 -11.14
CA GLU A 93 19.10 18.42 -11.38
C GLU A 93 18.35 19.75 -11.38
N GLY A 94 17.13 19.77 -11.92
CA GLY A 94 16.22 20.91 -11.87
C GLY A 94 15.49 21.10 -10.52
N GLY A 95 15.91 20.39 -9.45
CA GLY A 95 15.27 20.48 -8.13
C GLY A 95 13.81 20.01 -8.10
N PHE A 96 13.43 19.15 -9.04
CA PHE A 96 12.07 18.66 -9.27
C PHE A 96 11.03 19.76 -9.56
N ALA A 97 11.44 20.92 -10.10
CA ALA A 97 10.53 22.02 -10.43
C ALA A 97 9.45 21.62 -11.46
N ASP A 98 9.85 20.81 -12.44
CA ASP A 98 8.96 20.31 -13.51
C ASP A 98 8.26 18.99 -13.17
N TRP A 99 8.54 18.42 -11.99
CA TRP A 99 7.92 17.17 -11.55
C TRP A 99 6.42 17.38 -11.24
N ARG A 100 5.59 16.41 -11.60
CA ARG A 100 4.13 16.46 -11.41
C ARG A 100 3.56 15.13 -10.90
N LEU A 101 2.58 15.22 -10.01
CA LEU A 101 1.69 14.13 -9.62
C LEU A 101 0.40 14.23 -10.44
N ALA A 102 0.14 13.29 -11.35
CA ALA A 102 -1.13 13.21 -12.06
C ALA A 102 -2.22 12.51 -11.23
N VAL A 103 -3.47 12.97 -11.33
CA VAL A 103 -4.63 12.36 -10.68
C VAL A 103 -5.79 12.24 -11.68
N ASP A 104 -6.29 11.03 -11.87
CA ASP A 104 -7.35 10.73 -12.85
C ASP A 104 -8.25 9.54 -12.46
N GLY A 105 -9.05 9.09 -13.43
CA GLY A 105 -9.99 7.98 -13.26
C GLY A 105 -11.33 8.47 -12.74
N LEU A 106 -11.84 7.86 -11.68
CA LEU A 106 -13.12 8.19 -11.05
C LEU A 106 -13.04 9.46 -10.18
N VAL A 107 -12.75 10.59 -10.82
CA VAL A 107 -12.66 11.93 -10.22
C VAL A 107 -13.42 12.95 -11.09
N SER A 108 -13.98 13.98 -10.45
CA SER A 108 -14.70 15.06 -11.15
C SER A 108 -13.76 16.14 -11.70
N ARG A 109 -12.55 16.27 -11.14
CA ARG A 109 -11.54 17.26 -11.53
C ARG A 109 -10.19 16.57 -11.75
N PRO A 110 -10.01 15.84 -12.88
CA PRO A 110 -8.71 15.27 -13.22
C PRO A 110 -7.69 16.40 -13.43
N GLY A 111 -6.44 16.14 -13.06
CA GLY A 111 -5.41 17.17 -13.15
C GLY A 111 -4.06 16.70 -12.64
N SER A 112 -3.16 17.64 -12.40
CA SER A 112 -1.86 17.35 -11.81
C SER A 112 -1.42 18.41 -10.83
N PHE A 113 -0.57 18.01 -9.87
CA PHE A 113 -0.02 18.87 -8.84
C PHE A 113 1.50 18.95 -8.98
N SER A 114 2.07 20.15 -8.94
CA SER A 114 3.51 20.33 -8.78
C SER A 114 3.96 19.96 -7.38
N LEU A 115 5.26 19.67 -7.24
CA LEU A 115 5.86 19.49 -5.92
C LEU A 115 5.68 20.73 -5.03
N ALA A 116 5.76 21.94 -5.60
CA ALA A 116 5.54 23.19 -4.88
C ALA A 116 4.09 23.31 -4.37
N GLN A 117 3.09 22.93 -5.18
CA GLN A 117 1.69 22.91 -4.75
C GLN A 117 1.48 21.91 -3.61
N LEU A 118 2.02 20.70 -3.73
CA LEU A 118 1.93 19.70 -2.66
C LEU A 118 2.55 20.21 -1.35
N LYS A 119 3.71 20.88 -1.41
CA LYS A 119 4.36 21.49 -0.24
C LYS A 119 3.53 22.63 0.39
N SER A 120 2.61 23.25 -0.36
CA SER A 120 1.74 24.33 0.14
C SER A 120 0.45 23.85 0.82
N PHE A 121 0.10 22.57 0.65
CA PHE A 121 -1.09 21.97 1.26
C PHE A 121 -0.86 21.63 2.73
N PRO A 122 -1.93 21.31 3.50
CA PRO A 122 -1.79 20.88 4.89
C PRO A 122 -0.84 19.69 5.02
N ILE A 123 0.26 19.89 5.75
CA ILE A 123 1.24 18.86 6.04
C ILE A 123 0.94 18.21 7.39
N ARG A 124 0.98 16.87 7.40
CA ARG A 124 0.98 16.06 8.61
C ARG A 124 2.33 15.36 8.75
N SER A 125 2.84 15.31 9.98
CA SER A 125 3.99 14.49 10.33
C SER A 125 3.57 13.30 11.18
N GLN A 126 4.26 12.16 11.01
CA GLN A 126 4.08 10.97 11.83
C GLN A 126 5.39 10.20 11.96
N THR A 127 5.70 9.69 13.15
CA THR A 127 6.88 8.81 13.35
C THR A 127 6.41 7.37 13.38
N THR A 128 6.61 6.63 12.28
CA THR A 128 6.03 5.29 12.11
C THR A 128 7.05 4.28 11.58
N LEU A 129 6.80 3.01 11.89
CA LEU A 129 7.60 1.87 11.44
C LEU A 129 7.34 1.55 9.97
N ILE A 130 8.41 1.36 9.20
CA ILE A 130 8.37 0.57 7.96
C ILE A 130 8.80 -0.85 8.31
N ALA A 131 7.92 -1.82 8.12
CA ALA A 131 8.20 -3.24 8.28
C ALA A 131 8.22 -3.89 6.89
N CYS A 132 9.35 -4.48 6.51
CA CYS A 132 9.48 -5.20 5.25
C CYS A 132 9.22 -6.69 5.47
N GLU A 133 8.58 -7.30 4.49
CA GLU A 133 8.40 -8.73 4.31
C GLU A 133 9.71 -9.52 4.33
N GLU A 134 10.82 -8.90 3.92
CA GLU A 134 12.16 -9.50 3.88
C GLU A 134 12.85 -9.53 5.25
N GLY A 135 12.17 -9.09 6.32
CA GLY A 135 12.63 -9.22 7.70
C GLY A 135 13.42 -8.03 8.27
N TRP A 136 13.64 -6.99 7.48
CA TRP A 136 14.19 -5.72 7.96
C TRP A 136 13.11 -4.70 8.30
N SER A 137 13.41 -3.77 9.21
CA SER A 137 12.48 -2.69 9.56
C SER A 137 13.24 -1.47 10.08
N TYR A 138 12.60 -0.30 10.01
CA TYR A 138 13.12 0.92 10.61
C TYR A 138 12.01 1.90 10.97
N ILE A 139 12.29 2.76 11.95
CA ILE A 139 11.40 3.84 12.38
C ILE A 139 11.95 5.14 11.84
N ALA A 140 11.09 5.94 11.21
CA ALA A 140 11.44 7.27 10.74
C ALA A 140 10.27 8.24 10.94
N LYS A 141 10.60 9.53 11.02
CA LYS A 141 9.60 10.61 10.98
C LYS A 141 9.31 10.95 9.52
N TRP A 142 8.07 10.80 9.11
CA TRP A 142 7.57 11.10 7.77
C TRP A 142 6.75 12.38 7.79
N SER A 143 6.86 13.21 6.76
CA SER A 143 6.03 14.41 6.59
C SER A 143 5.48 14.52 5.18
N GLY A 144 4.20 14.82 5.06
CA GLY A 144 3.52 14.83 3.77
C GLY A 144 2.08 15.31 3.85
N VAL A 145 1.44 15.38 2.69
CA VAL A 145 0.02 15.72 2.57
C VAL A 145 -0.81 14.46 2.82
N PRO A 146 -1.85 14.50 3.67
CA PRO A 146 -2.80 13.40 3.77
C PRO A 146 -3.39 13.07 2.39
N LEU A 147 -3.39 11.81 1.99
CA LEU A 147 -3.89 11.40 0.68
C LEU A 147 -5.36 11.82 0.50
N SER A 148 -6.18 11.70 1.54
CA SER A 148 -7.56 12.17 1.56
C SER A 148 -7.73 13.61 1.06
N HIS A 149 -6.81 14.52 1.41
CA HIS A 149 -6.86 15.91 0.96
C HIS A 149 -6.75 16.02 -0.57
N ILE A 150 -5.86 15.23 -1.19
CA ILE A 150 -5.73 15.22 -2.66
C ILE A 150 -6.96 14.61 -3.32
N LEU A 151 -7.53 13.56 -2.72
CA LEU A 151 -8.74 12.90 -3.21
C LEU A 151 -9.97 13.82 -3.12
N ASP A 152 -10.04 14.67 -2.10
CA ASP A 152 -11.08 15.70 -1.94
C ASP A 152 -10.91 16.82 -2.98
N LEU A 153 -9.67 17.30 -3.18
CA LEU A 153 -9.36 18.32 -4.19
C LEU A 153 -9.71 17.84 -5.61
N ALA A 154 -9.36 16.60 -5.95
CA ALA A 154 -9.73 15.98 -7.23
C ALA A 154 -11.23 15.69 -7.35
N GLY A 155 -11.96 15.69 -6.23
CA GLY A 155 -13.41 15.43 -6.19
C GLY A 155 -13.71 13.99 -6.57
N THR A 156 -13.25 13.06 -5.73
CA THR A 156 -13.47 11.61 -5.85
C THR A 156 -14.94 11.27 -6.04
N LEU A 157 -15.23 10.44 -7.05
CA LEU A 157 -16.60 10.00 -7.34
C LEU A 157 -17.02 8.85 -6.40
N PRO A 158 -18.32 8.73 -6.03
CA PRO A 158 -18.79 7.72 -5.08
C PRO A 158 -18.56 6.26 -5.50
N GLN A 159 -18.34 6.01 -6.80
CA GLN A 159 -18.08 4.68 -7.34
C GLN A 159 -16.62 4.25 -7.15
N ALA A 160 -15.71 5.16 -6.80
CA ALA A 160 -14.32 4.82 -6.56
C ALA A 160 -14.19 3.85 -5.37
N ARG A 161 -13.52 2.73 -5.61
CA ARG A 161 -13.26 1.69 -4.59
C ARG A 161 -11.78 1.56 -4.26
N TYR A 162 -10.91 1.95 -5.18
CA TYR A 162 -9.47 1.82 -5.07
C TYR A 162 -8.74 3.04 -5.62
N VAL A 163 -7.55 3.28 -5.07
CA VAL A 163 -6.55 4.22 -5.60
C VAL A 163 -5.39 3.37 -6.08
N VAL A 164 -5.14 3.40 -7.40
CA VAL A 164 -3.95 2.83 -8.02
C VAL A 164 -2.88 3.91 -8.08
N TYR A 165 -1.66 3.61 -7.67
CA TYR A 165 -0.54 4.55 -7.75
C TYR A 165 0.67 3.95 -8.46
N ARG A 166 1.22 4.70 -9.41
CA ARG A 166 2.33 4.28 -10.26
C ARG A 166 3.60 5.04 -9.89
N SER A 167 4.72 4.33 -9.94
CA SER A 167 6.06 4.88 -9.75
C SER A 167 6.58 5.51 -11.04
N PHE A 168 7.61 6.34 -10.91
CA PHE A 168 8.50 6.72 -11.98
C PHE A 168 9.27 5.50 -12.54
N GLN A 169 9.55 4.51 -11.69
CA GLN A 169 10.13 3.25 -12.12
C GLN A 169 9.17 2.50 -13.04
N ALA A 170 9.69 2.06 -14.19
CA ALA A 170 8.92 1.27 -15.15
C ALA A 170 8.31 0.04 -14.47
N ASP A 171 7.06 -0.25 -14.81
CA ASP A 171 6.28 -1.40 -14.32
C ASP A 171 6.06 -1.48 -12.80
N TRP A 172 6.53 -0.51 -12.02
CA TRP A 172 6.32 -0.50 -10.57
C TRP A 172 5.07 0.29 -10.18
N TRP A 173 4.08 -0.41 -9.61
CA TRP A 173 2.82 0.18 -9.19
C TRP A 173 2.16 -0.64 -8.08
N ASP A 174 1.30 0.03 -7.30
CA ASP A 174 0.50 -0.62 -6.29
C ASP A 174 -0.90 0.00 -6.18
N SER A 175 -1.76 -0.54 -5.32
CA SER A 175 -3.07 0.00 -5.04
C SER A 175 -3.51 -0.24 -3.60
N ILE A 176 -4.40 0.63 -3.12
CA ILE A 176 -5.09 0.48 -1.84
C ILE A 176 -6.58 0.74 -2.05
N ASP A 177 -7.42 0.25 -1.15
CA ASP A 177 -8.83 0.61 -1.17
C ASP A 177 -9.08 2.00 -0.58
N MET A 178 -10.31 2.49 -0.76
CA MET A 178 -10.71 3.81 -0.24
C MET A 178 -10.64 3.92 1.29
N ALA A 179 -10.77 2.82 2.04
CA ALA A 179 -10.69 2.89 3.50
C ALA A 179 -9.27 3.24 3.96
N ASP A 180 -8.25 2.65 3.34
CA ASP A 180 -6.85 3.03 3.61
C ASP A 180 -6.46 4.33 2.91
N ALA A 181 -7.01 4.63 1.74
CA ALA A 181 -6.71 5.87 1.03
C ALA A 181 -7.20 7.12 1.79
N MET A 182 -8.36 7.01 2.45
CA MET A 182 -8.93 8.07 3.30
C MET A 182 -8.38 8.07 4.72
N HIS A 183 -7.50 7.12 5.07
CA HIS A 183 -6.96 7.02 6.42
C HIS A 183 -6.04 8.22 6.75
N PRO A 184 -6.15 8.85 7.93
CA PRO A 184 -5.41 10.07 8.27
C PRO A 184 -3.87 9.90 8.31
N GLN A 185 -3.40 8.67 8.40
CA GLN A 185 -1.98 8.32 8.36
C GLN A 185 -1.46 7.86 6.99
N THR A 186 -2.30 7.83 5.96
CA THR A 186 -1.87 7.59 4.58
C THR A 186 -1.43 8.91 3.96
N LEU A 187 -0.13 9.03 3.67
CA LEU A 187 0.48 10.29 3.27
C LEU A 187 1.14 10.20 1.89
N LEU A 188 0.99 11.26 1.11
CA LEU A 188 1.91 11.61 0.03
C LEU A 188 3.10 12.35 0.65
N THR A 189 4.20 11.62 0.83
CA THR A 189 5.31 11.99 1.69
C THR A 189 6.43 12.67 0.91
N MET A 190 6.85 13.84 1.39
CA MET A 190 7.91 14.67 0.78
C MET A 190 9.05 14.99 1.76
N GLY A 191 8.94 14.55 3.02
CA GLY A 191 9.97 14.77 4.04
C GLY A 191 10.23 13.53 4.89
N MET A 192 11.49 13.38 5.31
CA MET A 192 11.96 12.31 6.20
C MET A 192 12.92 12.89 7.25
N ASN A 193 12.72 12.53 8.52
CA ASN A 193 13.59 12.88 9.65
C ASN A 193 13.90 14.39 9.80
N GLY A 194 12.96 15.25 9.38
CA GLY A 194 13.09 16.71 9.50
C GLY A 194 13.70 17.41 8.29
N SER A 195 14.08 16.65 7.26
CA SER A 195 14.63 17.16 6.01
C SER A 195 13.74 16.77 4.81
N GLU A 196 14.09 17.26 3.62
CA GLU A 196 13.50 16.76 2.37
C GLU A 196 13.70 15.25 2.24
N LEU A 197 12.74 14.57 1.58
CA LEU A 197 12.79 13.13 1.37
C LEU A 197 13.99 12.77 0.48
N PRO A 198 14.99 12.02 0.99
CA PRO A 198 16.14 11.65 0.17
C PRO A 198 15.72 10.72 -0.98
N VAL A 199 16.40 10.80 -2.12
CA VAL A 199 16.13 9.97 -3.31
C VAL A 199 16.13 8.50 -2.94
N ALA A 200 17.12 8.00 -2.20
CA ALA A 200 17.20 6.60 -1.77
C ALA A 200 15.94 6.10 -1.02
N PHE A 201 15.17 7.00 -0.39
CA PHE A 201 13.94 6.70 0.33
C PHE A 201 12.66 7.04 -0.46
N GLY A 202 12.77 7.46 -1.73
CA GLY A 202 11.65 7.71 -2.62
C GLY A 202 11.39 9.18 -2.96
N GLY A 203 12.35 10.08 -2.71
CA GLY A 203 12.23 11.50 -3.09
C GLY A 203 12.03 11.68 -4.60
N PRO A 204 11.23 12.66 -5.07
CA PRO A 204 10.66 13.76 -4.30
C PRO A 204 9.33 13.43 -3.61
N LEU A 205 8.66 12.35 -4.01
CA LEU A 205 7.36 11.95 -3.48
C LEU A 205 7.25 10.43 -3.38
N ARG A 206 6.84 9.95 -2.21
CA ARG A 206 6.48 8.54 -2.00
C ARG A 206 5.08 8.41 -1.40
N MET A 207 4.46 7.26 -1.63
CA MET A 207 3.33 6.83 -0.81
C MET A 207 3.85 6.35 0.56
N ARG A 208 3.10 6.65 1.62
CA ARG A 208 3.31 6.10 2.96
C ARG A 208 2.01 5.54 3.51
N VAL A 209 1.98 4.22 3.69
CA VAL A 209 0.84 3.47 4.25
C VAL A 209 1.31 2.73 5.50
N PRO A 210 1.18 3.30 6.71
CA PRO A 210 1.81 2.76 7.92
C PRO A 210 1.11 1.56 8.55
N ARG A 211 -0.09 1.22 8.07
CA ARG A 211 -0.85 0.04 8.50
C ARG A 211 -0.60 -1.19 7.63
N GLN A 212 0.34 -1.11 6.70
CA GLN A 212 0.66 -2.19 5.78
C GLN A 212 2.17 -2.36 5.64
N LEU A 213 2.59 -3.49 5.07
CA LEU A 213 3.99 -3.81 4.80
C LEU A 213 4.66 -2.80 3.84
N GLY A 214 5.99 -2.78 3.89
CA GLY A 214 6.84 -1.77 3.27
C GLY A 214 6.61 -1.57 1.78
N TYR A 215 6.41 -2.64 1.00
CA TYR A 215 6.19 -2.55 -0.45
C TYR A 215 4.98 -1.72 -0.84
N LYS A 216 3.95 -1.66 0.01
CA LYS A 216 2.76 -0.82 -0.20
C LYS A 216 3.09 0.67 -0.21
N SER A 217 4.16 1.06 0.48
CA SER A 217 4.65 2.45 0.53
C SER A 217 5.56 2.75 -0.68
N VAL A 218 5.03 2.72 -1.89
CA VAL A 218 5.76 2.87 -3.16
C VAL A 218 6.54 4.19 -3.24
N LYS A 219 7.78 4.12 -3.75
CA LYS A 219 8.68 5.26 -3.99
C LYS A 219 8.36 5.95 -5.33
N TYR A 220 8.75 7.23 -5.47
CA TYR A 220 8.73 7.99 -6.74
C TYR A 220 7.35 8.06 -7.42
N ILE A 221 6.27 8.21 -6.67
CA ILE A 221 4.90 8.09 -7.21
C ILE A 221 4.52 9.25 -8.14
N THR A 222 4.25 8.99 -9.41
CA THR A 222 3.95 10.01 -10.43
C THR A 222 2.46 10.12 -10.78
N ARG A 223 1.66 9.11 -10.46
CA ARG A 223 0.23 9.06 -10.85
C ARG A 223 -0.62 8.38 -9.81
N LEU A 224 -1.81 8.92 -9.58
CA LEU A 224 -2.92 8.30 -8.87
C LEU A 224 -4.09 8.11 -9.84
N THR A 225 -4.66 6.91 -9.90
CA THR A 225 -5.82 6.58 -10.74
C THR A 225 -6.90 5.96 -9.86
N LEU A 226 -8.05 6.62 -9.76
CA LEU A 226 -9.19 6.13 -9.01
C LEU A 226 -10.02 5.16 -9.86
N THR A 227 -10.40 4.03 -9.27
CA THR A 227 -11.07 2.94 -9.99
C THR A 227 -12.06 2.20 -9.10
N ASP A 228 -13.09 1.61 -9.71
CA ASP A 228 -14.06 0.72 -9.06
C ASP A 228 -13.62 -0.75 -9.11
N SER A 229 -12.70 -1.07 -10.02
CA SER A 229 -12.19 -2.42 -10.24
C SER A 229 -10.69 -2.41 -10.54
N LEU A 230 -9.99 -3.38 -9.97
CA LEU A 230 -8.56 -3.61 -10.21
C LEU A 230 -8.31 -4.64 -11.32
N LYS A 231 -9.36 -5.26 -11.89
CA LYS A 231 -9.23 -6.30 -12.93
C LYS A 231 -8.60 -5.82 -14.24
N ARG A 232 -8.63 -4.50 -14.49
CA ARG A 232 -8.03 -3.87 -15.67
C ARG A 232 -6.56 -3.46 -15.50
N PHE A 233 -5.96 -3.71 -14.33
CA PHE A 233 -4.58 -3.35 -14.03
C PHE A 233 -3.74 -4.61 -13.86
N GLY A 234 -2.61 -4.68 -14.57
CA GLY A 234 -1.72 -5.84 -14.57
C GLY A 234 -2.47 -7.14 -14.80
N LYS A 235 -2.24 -8.16 -13.96
CA LYS A 235 -2.94 -9.46 -13.99
C LYS A 235 -4.29 -9.44 -13.25
N GLY A 236 -4.76 -8.27 -12.82
CA GLY A 236 -6.03 -8.13 -12.10
C GLY A 236 -6.03 -8.66 -10.67
N LEU A 237 -4.84 -8.79 -10.07
CA LEU A 237 -4.61 -9.24 -8.69
C LEU A 237 -4.42 -8.08 -7.69
N GLY A 238 -4.52 -6.84 -8.17
CA GLY A 238 -4.55 -5.64 -7.33
C GLY A 238 -3.28 -4.79 -7.38
N SER A 239 -2.10 -5.40 -7.51
CA SER A 239 -0.82 -4.69 -7.68
C SER A 239 0.27 -5.60 -8.23
N ALA A 240 1.46 -5.04 -8.48
CA ALA A 240 2.62 -5.83 -8.91
C ALA A 240 3.04 -6.90 -7.87
N ALA A 241 2.85 -6.64 -6.57
CA ALA A 241 3.24 -7.56 -5.50
C ALA A 241 2.48 -8.92 -5.54
N PRO A 242 1.13 -8.96 -5.60
CA PRO A 242 0.37 -10.19 -5.80
C PRO A 242 0.69 -10.96 -7.07
N GLU A 243 1.15 -10.28 -8.12
CA GLU A 243 1.58 -10.92 -9.35
C GLU A 243 2.87 -11.72 -9.20
N GLY A 244 3.67 -11.39 -8.16
CA GLY A 244 4.85 -12.10 -7.69
C GLY A 244 4.60 -13.01 -6.48
N GLY A 245 3.36 -13.13 -6.01
CA GLY A 245 2.97 -14.06 -4.93
C GLY A 245 2.85 -13.44 -3.53
N TYR A 246 2.93 -12.12 -3.39
CA TYR A 246 2.70 -11.43 -2.12
C TYR A 246 1.21 -11.10 -1.88
N ALA A 247 0.83 -10.79 -0.64
CA ALA A 247 -0.54 -10.38 -0.33
C ALA A 247 -0.88 -9.01 -0.94
N TRP A 248 -2.11 -8.80 -1.43
CA TRP A 248 -2.52 -7.46 -1.87
C TRP A 248 -2.72 -6.52 -0.69
N TYR A 249 -3.40 -6.98 0.35
CA TYR A 249 -3.80 -6.11 1.46
C TYR A 249 -2.62 -5.80 2.39
N ALA A 250 -1.80 -6.81 2.69
CA ALA A 250 -0.55 -6.65 3.41
C ALA A 250 -0.65 -5.92 4.77
N GLY A 251 -1.81 -5.98 5.43
CA GLY A 251 -2.07 -5.24 6.67
C GLY A 251 -1.34 -5.81 7.89
N ILE A 252 -0.85 -4.95 8.77
CA ILE A 252 -0.12 -5.29 10.02
C ILE A 252 -0.74 -4.65 11.27
#